data_AF-A0A2C9WNL1-F1
#
_entry.id   AF-A0A2C9WNL1-F1
#
_cell.length_a   1.000
_cell.length_b   1.000
_cell.length_c   1.000
_cell.angle_alpha   90.00
_cell.angle_beta   90.00
_cell.angle_gamma   90.00
#
_symmetry.space_group_name_H-M   'P 1'
#
loop_
_entity.id
_entity.type
_entity.pdbx_description
1 polymer ?
#
loop_
_entity_poly.entity_id
_entity_poly.type
_entity_poly.pdbx_seq_one_letter_code
_entity_poly.pdbx_strand_id
1 'polypeptide(L)'
;MAPKRTKTNKNPSPEPNGMFSGMVVFLVENGVQSLRLQIWKQKLIQMGATIETRLSKKITHVFAMNSNALLQQMDREQLQRFKGRVLLFQWLEDSLRLGEKVLEDSYYVGVDSEGKGDPVKSPVKESADGNTSGSDEPSPQKKMRSSLEGLVDGADKQNNAVKNSPDSPSSSDSLPFALSSTIMSPRTPRTPSQNSSLPYCPPDLNRNITEIFGKLINIYRAMGDDRRSFSYYKAITVIEKLPYKIESADQVKDLPGIGKSMQDHIQEIVTTGKLSKLEHFETDEKVRAISLFGEVWGIGPATALKLYEKGYRTLDDLKNDDSLTYAQKLGLKYFHDIRTRIPRNEVQEMEQLMQKAGEEILPGVVIICGGSYRRGKASCGDLDVVITHPDGKSHKGFLPRFVNHLKNMKFLREDLVFSIHSEEGTDSGVDTYFGLCTYPGRELRHRIDFKVYPRDIHAFGLIAWTGNDVLNRRLRLLAESKGYRLDDTGLYLATQASGGKRGAKASASLKFDTEKEVFDFLGFPWLEPHERNL
;
A
#
# COMPACT_ATOMS: atom_id res chain seq x y z
N MET A 1 50.61 -7.64 14.86
CA MET A 1 49.45 -8.45 15.33
C MET A 1 49.10 -8.00 16.74
N ALA A 2 47.96 -7.34 16.92
CA ALA A 2 47.43 -6.99 18.23
C ALA A 2 46.30 -7.99 18.59
N PRO A 3 46.19 -8.46 19.85
CA PRO A 3 45.28 -9.54 20.18
C PRO A 3 43.82 -9.07 20.21
N LYS A 4 42.95 -9.85 19.55
CA LYS A 4 41.50 -9.69 19.57
C LYS A 4 40.97 -9.85 21.01
N ARG A 5 40.31 -8.82 21.54
CA ARG A 5 39.48 -8.91 22.75
C ARG A 5 38.29 -9.85 22.48
N THR A 6 38.29 -11.01 23.11
CA THR A 6 37.13 -11.89 23.25
C THR A 6 36.12 -11.24 24.20
N LYS A 7 35.00 -10.76 23.65
CA LYS A 7 33.81 -10.43 24.47
C LYS A 7 33.18 -11.75 24.91
N THR A 8 33.25 -12.03 26.20
CA THR A 8 32.53 -13.13 26.84
C THR A 8 31.03 -12.82 26.84
N ASN A 9 30.24 -13.68 26.20
CA ASN A 9 28.78 -13.74 26.35
C ASN A 9 28.46 -14.15 27.79
N LYS A 10 28.35 -13.18 28.70
CA LYS A 10 27.69 -13.41 29.99
C LYS A 10 26.19 -13.35 29.76
N ASN A 11 25.49 -14.46 29.99
CA ASN A 11 24.04 -14.45 30.17
C ASN A 11 23.71 -13.46 31.30
N PRO A 12 22.72 -12.57 31.15
CA PRO A 12 22.31 -11.67 32.22
C PRO A 12 21.83 -12.50 33.42
N SER A 13 22.24 -12.10 34.62
CA SER A 13 21.83 -12.73 35.88
C SER A 13 20.31 -12.60 36.06
N PRO A 14 19.60 -13.65 36.53
CA PRO A 14 18.17 -13.58 36.79
C PRO A 14 17.85 -12.47 37.79
N GLU A 15 16.82 -11.66 37.53
CA GLU A 15 16.27 -10.72 38.51
C GLU A 15 15.31 -11.47 39.44
N PRO A 16 15.64 -11.69 40.72
CA PRO A 16 14.81 -12.51 41.62
C PRO A 16 13.39 -11.96 41.83
N ASN A 17 13.24 -10.64 41.67
CA ASN A 17 11.97 -9.91 41.78
C ASN A 17 11.49 -9.36 40.42
N GLY A 18 11.89 -9.99 39.31
CA GLY A 18 11.41 -9.58 37.98
C GLY A 18 9.89 -9.75 37.83
N MET A 19 9.30 -9.09 36.85
CA MET A 19 7.84 -9.03 36.68
C MET A 19 7.15 -10.41 36.58
N PHE A 20 7.88 -11.45 36.13
CA PHE A 20 7.39 -12.82 36.01
C PHE A 20 7.87 -13.73 37.16
N SER A 21 8.39 -13.15 38.24
CA SER A 21 8.76 -13.89 39.46
C SER A 21 7.57 -14.72 39.98
N GLY A 22 7.87 -15.95 40.39
CA GLY A 22 6.88 -16.95 40.82
C GLY A 22 6.18 -17.70 39.69
N MET A 23 6.38 -17.33 38.42
CA MET A 23 5.82 -18.09 37.30
C MET A 23 6.69 -19.30 36.96
N VAL A 24 6.06 -20.47 36.90
CA VAL A 24 6.61 -21.68 36.29
C VAL A 24 5.92 -21.88 34.95
N VAL A 25 6.69 -21.81 33.87
CA VAL A 25 6.20 -21.66 32.50
C VAL A 25 6.56 -22.87 31.65
N PHE A 26 5.59 -23.35 30.87
CA PHE A 26 5.81 -24.32 29.80
C PHE A 26 5.45 -23.69 28.46
N LEU A 27 6.33 -23.84 27.46
CA LEU A 27 6.17 -23.24 26.15
C LEU A 27 5.88 -24.32 25.12
N VAL A 28 4.74 -24.19 24.43
CA VAL A 28 4.38 -25.05 23.31
C VAL A 28 5.22 -24.63 22.10
N GLU A 29 6.03 -25.56 21.58
CA GLU A 29 7.01 -25.24 20.52
C GLU A 29 6.39 -25.26 19.12
N ASN A 30 5.27 -26.00 18.95
CA ASN A 30 4.58 -26.14 17.67
C ASN A 30 4.04 -24.79 17.17
N GLY A 31 4.34 -24.48 15.90
CA GLY A 31 3.92 -23.22 15.25
C GLY A 31 4.79 -22.00 15.59
N VAL A 32 5.92 -22.19 16.30
CA VAL A 32 6.84 -21.10 16.68
C VAL A 32 8.22 -21.31 16.04
N GLN A 33 8.81 -20.23 15.50
CA GLN A 33 10.19 -20.25 15.02
C GLN A 33 11.18 -20.47 16.20
N SER A 34 12.14 -21.38 16.07
CA SER A 34 13.07 -21.77 17.14
C SER A 34 13.85 -20.60 17.75
N LEU A 35 14.23 -19.61 16.93
CA LEU A 35 14.93 -18.42 17.41
C LEU A 35 14.03 -17.54 18.30
N ARG A 36 12.77 -17.36 17.93
CA ARG A 36 11.79 -16.57 18.70
C ARG A 36 11.50 -17.24 20.05
N LEU A 37 11.35 -18.56 20.04
CA LEU A 37 11.19 -19.36 21.25
C LEU A 37 12.39 -19.20 22.19
N GLN A 38 13.62 -19.20 21.67
CA GLN A 38 14.82 -19.00 22.48
C GLN A 38 14.87 -17.61 23.13
N ILE A 39 14.45 -16.58 22.40
CA ILE A 39 14.36 -15.20 22.92
C ILE A 39 13.36 -15.12 24.06
N TRP A 40 12.15 -15.68 23.89
CA TRP A 40 11.14 -15.71 24.96
C TRP A 40 11.64 -16.50 26.18
N LYS A 41 12.30 -17.65 25.97
CA LYS A 41 12.91 -18.42 27.07
C LYS A 41 13.90 -17.57 27.86
N GLN A 42 14.80 -16.87 27.18
CA GLN A 42 15.78 -15.98 27.82
C GLN A 42 15.11 -14.83 28.58
N LYS A 43 14.09 -14.20 28.00
CA LYS A 43 13.39 -13.06 28.61
C LYS A 43 12.60 -13.45 29.85
N LEU A 44 11.88 -14.58 29.81
CA LEU A 44 11.16 -15.13 30.95
C LEU A 44 12.10 -15.40 32.12
N ILE A 45 13.24 -16.07 31.87
CA ILE A 45 14.25 -16.35 32.90
C ILE A 45 14.88 -15.07 33.44
N GLN A 46 15.22 -14.13 32.55
CA GLN A 46 15.79 -12.83 32.93
C GLN A 46 14.86 -12.09 33.91
N MET A 47 13.54 -12.19 33.70
CA MET A 47 12.52 -11.50 34.49
C MET A 47 11.89 -12.38 35.58
N GLY A 48 12.60 -13.41 36.04
CA GLY A 48 12.28 -14.15 37.26
C GLY A 48 11.38 -15.37 37.10
N ALA A 49 10.96 -15.74 35.87
CA ALA A 49 10.22 -16.97 35.65
C ALA A 49 11.13 -18.20 35.58
N THR A 50 10.59 -19.36 35.95
CA THR A 50 11.23 -20.67 35.77
C THR A 50 10.60 -21.37 34.56
N ILE A 51 11.41 -22.01 33.71
CA ILE A 51 10.92 -22.71 32.53
C ILE A 51 11.06 -24.22 32.72
N GLU A 52 9.95 -24.94 32.52
CA GLU A 52 9.92 -26.40 32.53
C GLU A 52 9.89 -26.93 31.09
N THR A 53 10.69 -27.96 30.82
CA THR A 53 10.74 -28.62 29.50
C THR A 53 9.75 -29.77 29.38
N ARG A 54 9.14 -30.18 30.50
CA ARG A 54 8.15 -31.25 30.57
C ARG A 54 6.96 -30.82 31.41
N LEU A 55 5.78 -31.33 31.07
CA LEU A 55 4.57 -31.07 31.84
C LEU A 55 4.72 -31.63 33.26
N SER A 56 4.56 -30.76 34.26
CA SER A 56 4.65 -31.09 35.67
C SER A 56 3.58 -30.34 36.46
N LYS A 57 3.25 -30.83 37.67
CA LYS A 57 2.28 -30.18 38.57
C LYS A 57 2.73 -28.80 39.06
N LYS A 58 3.99 -28.42 38.83
CA LYS A 58 4.54 -27.13 39.23
C LYS A 58 4.22 -26.02 38.23
N ILE A 59 3.82 -26.37 37.00
CA ILE A 59 3.55 -25.39 35.94
C ILE A 59 2.34 -24.56 36.33
N THR A 60 2.52 -23.24 36.24
CA THR A 60 1.50 -22.22 36.50
C THR A 60 0.95 -21.63 35.21
N HIS A 61 1.77 -21.58 34.15
CA HIS A 61 1.42 -20.95 32.88
C HIS A 61 1.88 -21.80 31.70
N VAL A 62 1.00 -21.99 30.73
CA VAL A 62 1.31 -22.60 29.43
C VAL A 62 1.13 -21.53 28.36
N PHE A 63 2.14 -21.32 27.52
CA PHE A 63 2.02 -20.44 26.35
C PHE A 63 1.95 -21.24 25.06
N ALA A 64 0.97 -20.92 24.21
CA ALA A 64 0.77 -21.55 22.91
C ALA A 64 0.45 -20.51 21.83
N MET A 65 0.66 -20.86 20.57
CA MET A 65 0.31 -19.98 19.43
C MET A 65 -1.19 -19.92 19.16
N ASN A 66 -1.87 -21.05 19.35
CA ASN A 66 -3.31 -21.21 19.18
C ASN A 66 -3.74 -22.56 19.81
N SER A 67 -5.06 -22.82 19.82
CA SER A 67 -5.64 -24.06 20.36
C SER A 67 -5.16 -25.32 19.63
N ASN A 68 -4.91 -25.25 18.32
CA ASN A 68 -4.42 -26.39 17.53
C ASN A 68 -3.00 -26.79 17.93
N ALA A 69 -2.09 -25.82 18.06
CA ALA A 69 -0.72 -26.06 18.50
C ALA A 69 -0.68 -26.62 19.92
N LEU A 70 -1.55 -26.12 20.80
CA LEU A 70 -1.72 -26.62 22.16
C LEU A 70 -2.16 -28.09 22.16
N LEU A 71 -3.19 -28.44 21.37
CA LEU A 71 -3.75 -29.80 21.31
C LEU A 71 -2.80 -30.84 20.70
N GLN A 72 -1.81 -30.41 19.91
CA GLN A 72 -0.76 -31.30 19.41
C GLN A 72 0.26 -31.71 20.49
N GLN A 73 0.33 -30.97 21.59
CA GLN A 73 1.32 -31.20 22.65
C GLN A 73 0.69 -31.52 24.02
N MET A 74 -0.56 -31.10 24.24
CA MET A 74 -1.37 -31.40 25.41
C MET A 74 -2.73 -31.93 24.97
N ASP A 75 -3.08 -33.13 25.40
CA ASP A 75 -4.41 -33.67 25.13
C ASP A 75 -5.51 -32.96 25.95
N ARG A 76 -6.78 -33.19 25.59
CA ARG A 76 -7.92 -32.56 26.25
C ARG A 76 -8.05 -32.96 27.72
N GLU A 77 -7.67 -34.17 28.11
CA GLU A 77 -7.72 -34.61 29.50
C GLU A 77 -6.67 -33.90 30.37
N GLN A 78 -5.47 -33.70 29.84
CA GLN A 78 -4.39 -32.97 30.49
C GLN A 78 -4.77 -31.51 30.70
N LEU A 79 -5.42 -30.89 29.71
CA LEU A 79 -5.90 -29.51 29.81
C LEU A 79 -7.04 -29.37 30.82
N GLN A 80 -7.98 -30.30 30.87
CA GLN A 80 -9.05 -30.30 31.89
C GLN A 80 -8.52 -30.47 33.31
N ARG A 81 -7.43 -31.24 33.48
CA ARG A 81 -6.77 -31.44 34.79
C ARG A 81 -5.81 -30.32 35.17
N PHE A 82 -5.43 -29.45 34.23
CA PHE A 82 -4.49 -28.37 34.45
C PHE A 82 -5.16 -27.20 35.16
N LYS A 83 -4.63 -26.82 36.32
CA LYS A 83 -5.17 -25.73 37.16
C LYS A 83 -4.50 -24.37 36.92
N GLY A 84 -3.55 -24.30 35.99
CA GLY A 84 -2.83 -23.07 35.66
C GLY A 84 -3.50 -22.28 34.54
N ARG A 85 -2.83 -21.20 34.12
CA ARG A 85 -3.26 -20.35 33.00
C ARG A 85 -2.76 -20.92 31.68
N VAL A 86 -3.61 -20.93 30.66
CA VAL A 86 -3.21 -21.25 29.28
C VAL A 86 -3.44 -20.02 28.42
N LEU A 87 -2.34 -19.40 27.98
CA LEU A 87 -2.34 -18.08 27.34
C LEU A 87 -1.70 -18.12 25.96
N LEU A 88 -2.07 -17.17 25.10
CA LEU A 88 -1.39 -16.91 23.85
C LEU A 88 0.00 -16.31 24.09
N PHE A 89 0.97 -16.64 23.23
CA PHE A 89 2.28 -15.95 23.24
C PHE A 89 2.16 -14.43 23.11
N GLN A 90 1.09 -13.92 22.49
CA GLN A 90 0.81 -12.49 22.39
C GLN A 90 0.75 -11.79 23.76
N TRP A 91 0.24 -12.47 24.80
CA TRP A 91 0.22 -11.91 26.16
C TRP A 91 1.62 -11.65 26.70
N LEU A 92 2.55 -12.58 26.44
CA LEU A 92 3.95 -12.44 26.83
C LEU A 92 4.61 -11.27 26.10
N GLU A 93 4.32 -11.11 24.80
CA GLU A 93 4.87 -10.01 24.00
C GLU A 93 4.34 -8.65 24.45
N ASP A 94 3.05 -8.55 24.70
CA ASP A 94 2.42 -7.31 25.15
C ASP A 94 2.90 -6.94 26.56
N SER A 95 3.06 -7.93 27.45
CA SER A 95 3.62 -7.72 28.79
C SER A 95 5.09 -7.28 28.75
N LEU A 96 5.91 -7.91 27.91
CA LEU A 96 7.31 -7.51 27.70
C LEU A 96 7.42 -6.11 27.08
N ARG A 97 6.49 -5.74 26.20
CA ARG A 97 6.46 -4.42 25.55
C ARG A 97 6.11 -3.31 26.53
N LEU A 98 5.15 -3.54 27.41
CA LEU A 98 4.66 -2.54 28.38
C LEU A 98 5.48 -2.53 29.68
N GLY A 99 6.28 -3.56 29.93
CA GLY A 99 7.08 -3.68 31.16
C GLY A 99 6.26 -4.08 32.38
N GLU A 100 4.99 -4.43 32.21
CA GLU A 100 4.06 -4.88 33.25
C GLU A 100 3.16 -6.02 32.73
N LYS A 101 2.59 -6.82 33.63
CA LYS A 101 1.68 -7.90 33.24
C LYS A 101 0.35 -7.31 32.77
N VAL A 102 0.00 -7.54 31.52
CA VAL A 102 -1.31 -7.12 30.99
C VAL A 102 -2.42 -8.05 31.48
N LEU A 103 -3.68 -7.59 31.44
CA LEU A 103 -4.83 -8.41 31.82
C LEU A 103 -4.93 -9.66 30.93
N GLU A 104 -5.19 -10.80 31.55
CA GLU A 104 -5.14 -12.13 30.91
C GLU A 104 -6.41 -12.48 30.13
N ASP A 105 -7.55 -11.83 30.42
CA ASP A 105 -8.90 -12.22 29.99
C ASP A 105 -9.07 -12.36 28.47
N SER A 106 -8.36 -11.55 27.68
CA SER A 106 -8.42 -11.59 26.21
C SER A 106 -7.41 -12.53 25.56
N TYR A 107 -6.59 -13.22 26.35
CA TYR A 107 -5.46 -14.02 25.86
C TYR A 107 -5.58 -15.51 26.19
N TYR A 108 -6.67 -15.94 26.81
CA TYR A 108 -6.91 -17.35 27.11
C TYR A 108 -7.06 -18.18 25.84
N VAL A 109 -6.44 -19.36 25.84
CA VAL A 109 -6.63 -20.36 24.80
C VAL A 109 -7.76 -21.30 25.24
N GLY A 110 -8.97 -21.04 24.78
CA GLY A 110 -10.15 -21.88 25.04
C GLY A 110 -10.16 -23.17 24.21
N VAL A 111 -10.69 -24.25 24.79
CA VAL A 111 -10.73 -25.58 24.18
C VAL A 111 -12.12 -26.22 24.29
N ASP A 112 -13.19 -25.46 24.01
CA ASP A 112 -14.56 -26.01 24.00
C ASP A 112 -15.28 -25.85 22.65
N SER A 113 -15.70 -27.02 22.16
CA SER A 113 -16.84 -27.43 21.30
C SER A 113 -17.09 -26.83 19.92
N GLU A 114 -17.29 -27.75 18.96
CA GLU A 114 -17.78 -27.52 17.60
C GLU A 114 -19.10 -26.71 17.54
N GLY A 115 -19.16 -25.73 16.63
CA GLY A 115 -20.39 -25.30 15.96
C GLY A 115 -21.35 -24.37 16.70
N LYS A 116 -21.14 -23.04 16.62
CA LYS A 116 -22.12 -21.98 16.27
C LYS A 116 -21.56 -20.59 16.64
N GLY A 117 -21.83 -19.61 15.78
CA GLY A 117 -21.17 -18.30 15.76
C GLY A 117 -21.59 -17.28 16.82
N ASP A 118 -20.68 -16.31 16.99
CA ASP A 118 -20.80 -14.86 17.27
C ASP A 118 -21.82 -14.32 18.30
N PRO A 119 -21.66 -13.07 18.80
CA PRO A 119 -20.43 -12.31 19.14
C PRO A 119 -20.58 -11.55 20.50
N VAL A 120 -19.49 -11.14 21.17
CA VAL A 120 -19.55 -10.16 22.28
C VAL A 120 -18.29 -9.27 22.25
N LYS A 121 -18.40 -8.04 21.73
CA LYS A 121 -18.58 -6.76 22.47
C LYS A 121 -17.47 -6.45 23.49
N SER A 122 -16.71 -5.41 23.17
CA SER A 122 -15.79 -4.69 24.04
C SER A 122 -16.52 -4.02 25.21
N PRO A 123 -15.98 -4.04 26.44
CA PRO A 123 -16.37 -3.08 27.45
C PRO A 123 -15.48 -1.83 27.33
N VAL A 124 -16.15 -0.71 27.08
CA VAL A 124 -15.66 0.65 27.32
C VAL A 124 -15.45 0.84 28.83
N LYS A 125 -14.30 1.38 29.24
CA LYS A 125 -14.12 2.01 30.55
C LYS A 125 -14.26 3.52 30.35
N GLU A 126 -15.41 4.07 30.72
CA GLU A 126 -15.54 5.48 31.06
C GLU A 126 -15.33 5.65 32.57
N SER A 127 -14.48 6.61 32.91
CA SER A 127 -14.26 7.13 34.25
C SER A 127 -15.50 7.90 34.72
N ALA A 128 -15.97 7.58 35.92
CA ALA A 128 -17.01 8.29 36.62
C ALA A 128 -16.48 9.59 37.23
N ASP A 129 -17.20 10.68 37.02
CA ASP A 129 -17.29 11.84 37.92
C ASP A 129 -18.77 12.22 38.12
N GLY A 130 -19.22 12.12 39.37
CA GLY A 130 -20.10 13.03 40.10
C GLY A 130 -21.48 13.47 39.58
N ASN A 131 -22.52 13.08 40.35
CA ASN A 131 -23.79 13.80 40.66
C ASN A 131 -24.83 13.93 39.52
N THR A 132 -26.12 13.54 39.64
CA THR A 132 -27.15 13.99 40.62
C THR A 132 -28.48 13.25 40.32
N SER A 133 -29.29 12.94 41.36
CA SER A 133 -30.76 12.69 41.45
C SER A 133 -31.54 12.11 40.23
N GLY A 134 -32.22 10.97 40.34
CA GLY A 134 -33.57 10.80 40.91
C GLY A 134 -34.65 11.13 39.84
N SER A 135 -35.67 10.34 39.52
CA SER A 135 -36.38 9.28 40.24
C SER A 135 -37.32 8.51 39.27
N ASP A 136 -37.83 7.37 39.76
CA ASP A 136 -39.14 6.72 39.52
C ASP A 136 -39.50 6.04 38.18
N GLU A 137 -39.35 4.70 38.22
CA GLU A 137 -40.44 3.69 38.19
C GLU A 137 -41.39 3.54 36.96
N PRO A 138 -42.10 2.39 36.81
CA PRO A 138 -41.72 1.43 35.78
C PRO A 138 -42.84 1.07 34.78
N SER A 139 -42.43 0.26 33.79
CA SER A 139 -43.17 -0.72 32.97
C SER A 139 -44.50 -1.26 33.56
N PRO A 140 -45.44 -1.92 32.83
CA PRO A 140 -45.09 -2.88 31.77
C PRO A 140 -46.16 -3.30 30.71
N GLN A 141 -45.71 -4.21 29.84
CA GLN A 141 -46.40 -5.43 29.39
C GLN A 141 -47.37 -5.45 28.18
N LYS A 142 -47.02 -6.41 27.29
CA LYS A 142 -47.85 -7.52 26.73
C LYS A 142 -48.34 -7.46 25.28
N LYS A 143 -47.65 -8.29 24.49
CA LYS A 143 -48.13 -9.53 23.82
C LYS A 143 -49.24 -9.46 22.74
N MET A 144 -48.81 -10.00 21.59
CA MET A 144 -49.42 -11.09 20.80
C MET A 144 -50.49 -10.80 19.73
N ARG A 145 -50.05 -10.97 18.47
CA ARG A 145 -50.38 -12.08 17.53
C ARG A 145 -51.73 -12.08 16.79
N SER A 146 -51.60 -12.24 15.45
CA SER A 146 -52.48 -12.93 14.47
C SER A 146 -53.85 -12.27 14.17
N SER A 147 -54.44 -12.30 12.96
CA SER A 147 -54.22 -13.05 11.72
C SER A 147 -55.08 -12.45 10.58
N LEU A 148 -54.61 -12.63 9.34
CA LEU A 148 -55.29 -12.98 8.06
C LEU A 148 -56.62 -12.34 7.57
N GLU A 149 -56.56 -11.94 6.29
CA GLU A 149 -57.38 -12.37 5.12
C GLU A 149 -58.40 -11.45 4.43
N GLY A 150 -58.37 -11.53 3.09
CA GLY A 150 -59.39 -11.11 2.10
C GLY A 150 -58.87 -10.16 1.02
N LEU A 151 -58.29 -10.62 -0.11
CA LEU A 151 -58.93 -10.90 -1.43
C LEU A 151 -59.55 -9.62 -2.07
N VAL A 152 -59.37 -9.27 -3.35
CA VAL A 152 -59.74 -10.02 -4.58
C VAL A 152 -59.00 -9.45 -5.83
N ASP A 153 -58.66 -10.37 -6.74
CA ASP A 153 -58.37 -10.37 -8.20
C ASP A 153 -58.27 -9.10 -9.07
N GLY A 154 -57.41 -9.22 -10.09
CA GLY A 154 -57.93 -9.18 -11.47
C GLY A 154 -57.06 -8.61 -12.60
N ALA A 155 -56.50 -9.52 -13.40
CA ALA A 155 -56.26 -9.44 -14.87
C ALA A 155 -55.10 -8.58 -15.41
N ASP A 156 -54.64 -8.80 -16.64
CA ASP A 156 -54.17 -9.98 -17.38
C ASP A 156 -53.30 -9.42 -18.53
N LYS A 157 -52.54 -10.31 -19.16
CA LYS A 157 -51.56 -10.17 -20.25
C LYS A 157 -51.98 -9.31 -21.45
N GLN A 158 -51.00 -8.75 -22.18
CA GLN A 158 -50.53 -9.34 -23.47
C GLN A 158 -49.44 -8.54 -24.20
N ASN A 159 -48.66 -9.33 -24.94
CA ASN A 159 -47.52 -9.02 -25.82
C ASN A 159 -47.91 -8.23 -27.08
N ASN A 160 -46.94 -7.53 -27.70
CA ASN A 160 -46.25 -7.94 -28.95
C ASN A 160 -45.65 -6.73 -29.73
N ALA A 161 -44.33 -6.76 -29.87
CA ALA A 161 -43.59 -6.87 -31.13
C ALA A 161 -44.08 -6.14 -32.43
N VAL A 162 -43.18 -5.28 -32.93
CA VAL A 162 -42.51 -5.36 -34.26
C VAL A 162 -42.95 -4.41 -35.41
N LYS A 163 -41.94 -3.63 -35.86
CA LYS A 163 -41.51 -3.25 -37.24
C LYS A 163 -41.83 -1.89 -37.87
N ASN A 164 -40.72 -1.36 -38.42
CA ASN A 164 -40.52 -0.62 -39.67
C ASN A 164 -40.51 0.92 -39.66
N SER A 165 -39.29 1.45 -39.82
CA SER A 165 -38.90 2.69 -40.54
C SER A 165 -39.39 2.66 -42.02
N PRO A 166 -39.11 3.67 -42.89
CA PRO A 166 -38.34 4.90 -42.69
C PRO A 166 -39.05 6.16 -43.25
N ASP A 167 -38.48 7.35 -42.98
CA ASP A 167 -38.11 8.34 -44.01
C ASP A 167 -37.76 9.69 -43.36
N SER A 168 -36.55 10.17 -43.65
CA SER A 168 -36.16 11.58 -43.60
C SER A 168 -36.37 12.15 -45.02
N PRO A 169 -36.54 13.47 -45.26
CA PRO A 169 -35.45 14.43 -45.03
C PRO A 169 -35.86 15.90 -44.78
N SER A 170 -34.85 16.71 -44.44
CA SER A 170 -34.73 18.17 -44.72
C SER A 170 -35.72 19.11 -44.00
N SER A 171 -35.41 20.34 -43.59
CA SER A 171 -34.25 21.21 -43.67
C SER A 171 -34.57 22.48 -42.87
N SER A 172 -33.51 23.16 -42.41
CA SER A 172 -33.35 24.61 -42.32
C SER A 172 -34.36 25.48 -41.54
N ASP A 173 -33.76 26.17 -40.55
CA ASP A 173 -33.93 27.61 -40.27
C ASP A 173 -35.30 28.12 -39.83
N SER A 174 -35.34 28.65 -38.61
CA SER A 174 -35.44 30.10 -38.35
C SER A 174 -36.07 30.36 -36.99
N LEU A 175 -35.37 31.12 -36.13
CA LEU A 175 -35.97 31.89 -35.03
C LEU A 175 -36.92 32.96 -35.61
N PRO A 176 -37.96 33.43 -34.88
CA PRO A 176 -37.72 34.52 -33.91
C PRO A 176 -38.63 34.55 -32.65
N PHE A 177 -38.05 35.11 -31.58
CA PHE A 177 -38.62 36.02 -30.57
C PHE A 177 -40.14 35.96 -30.23
N ALA A 178 -40.46 35.76 -28.94
CA ALA A 178 -41.02 36.83 -28.08
C ALA A 178 -41.20 36.39 -26.60
N LEU A 179 -40.72 37.26 -25.70
CA LEU A 179 -41.18 37.66 -24.34
C LEU A 179 -42.41 36.92 -23.75
N SER A 180 -42.58 36.65 -22.44
CA SER A 180 -42.18 37.24 -21.16
C SER A 180 -42.62 36.21 -20.10
N SER A 181 -41.94 35.95 -18.98
CA SER A 181 -42.14 36.76 -17.77
C SER A 181 -41.33 36.20 -16.60
N THR A 182 -40.78 37.15 -15.87
CA THR A 182 -39.92 37.05 -14.69
C THR A 182 -40.73 36.64 -13.45
N ILE A 183 -40.24 35.66 -12.68
CA ILE A 183 -40.40 35.63 -11.23
C ILE A 183 -39.02 35.39 -10.60
N MET A 184 -38.57 36.38 -9.85
CA MET A 184 -37.33 36.41 -9.08
C MET A 184 -37.47 35.61 -7.79
N SER A 185 -36.40 34.91 -7.40
CA SER A 185 -36.13 34.48 -6.03
C SER A 185 -34.68 34.82 -5.64
N PRO A 186 -34.38 35.07 -4.35
CA PRO A 186 -33.36 36.04 -3.95
C PRO A 186 -31.93 35.52 -3.96
N ARG A 187 -31.00 36.42 -4.33
CA ARG A 187 -29.55 36.23 -4.26
C ARG A 187 -29.07 36.21 -2.81
N THR A 188 -28.39 35.13 -2.42
CA THR A 188 -27.44 35.13 -1.30
C THR A 188 -26.11 35.75 -1.75
N PRO A 189 -25.42 36.55 -0.91
CA PRO A 189 -24.18 37.21 -1.31
C PRO A 189 -23.06 36.19 -1.47
N ARG A 190 -22.47 36.14 -2.67
CA ARG A 190 -21.24 35.39 -2.92
C ARG A 190 -20.08 36.11 -2.25
N THR A 191 -19.54 35.51 -1.19
CA THR A 191 -18.18 35.77 -0.72
C THR A 191 -17.20 35.48 -1.86
N PRO A 192 -16.22 36.36 -2.15
CA PRO A 192 -15.22 36.08 -3.16
C PRO A 192 -14.33 34.95 -2.63
N SER A 193 -14.48 33.76 -3.20
CA SER A 193 -13.56 32.65 -2.99
C SER A 193 -12.16 33.13 -3.33
N GLN A 194 -11.28 33.05 -2.35
CA GLN A 194 -9.88 33.40 -2.49
C GLN A 194 -9.29 32.70 -3.70
N ASN A 195 -8.63 33.48 -4.55
CA ASN A 195 -7.75 32.98 -5.59
C ASN A 195 -6.78 32.00 -4.94
N SER A 196 -6.94 30.71 -5.24
CA SER A 196 -5.88 29.73 -5.04
C SER A 196 -4.73 30.17 -5.94
N SER A 197 -3.77 30.87 -5.37
CA SER A 197 -2.50 31.15 -6.03
C SER A 197 -1.91 29.80 -6.43
N LEU A 198 -1.95 29.48 -7.72
CA LEU A 198 -1.17 28.38 -8.27
C LEU A 198 0.27 28.56 -7.74
N PRO A 199 0.89 27.51 -7.17
CA PRO A 199 2.27 27.61 -6.72
C PRO A 199 3.11 28.11 -7.91
N TYR A 200 3.74 29.27 -7.71
CA TYR A 200 4.66 29.84 -8.68
C TYR A 200 5.71 28.79 -9.03
N CYS A 201 5.63 28.25 -10.25
CA CYS A 201 6.54 27.25 -10.77
C CYS A 201 7.38 27.93 -11.86
N PRO A 202 8.47 28.61 -11.50
CA PRO A 202 9.33 29.27 -12.47
C PRO A 202 9.85 28.24 -13.48
N PRO A 203 10.05 28.62 -14.74
CA PRO A 203 10.58 27.71 -15.75
C PRO A 203 11.97 27.20 -15.34
N ASP A 204 12.24 25.91 -15.55
CA ASP A 204 13.56 25.32 -15.34
C ASP A 204 14.59 25.98 -16.28
N LEU A 205 15.37 26.90 -15.73
CA LEU A 205 16.42 27.64 -16.45
C LEU A 205 17.63 26.77 -16.81
N ASN A 206 17.70 25.56 -16.25
CA ASN A 206 18.82 24.64 -16.36
C ASN A 206 18.44 23.33 -17.05
N ARG A 207 17.39 23.38 -17.87
CA ARG A 207 16.81 22.22 -18.58
C ARG A 207 17.84 21.42 -19.39
N ASN A 208 18.86 22.08 -19.94
CA ASN A 208 19.95 21.43 -20.66
C ASN A 208 20.77 20.46 -19.79
N ILE A 209 20.86 20.71 -18.48
CA ILE A 209 21.55 19.82 -17.52
C ILE A 209 20.57 18.74 -17.03
N THR A 210 19.36 19.14 -16.65
CA THR A 210 18.38 18.24 -16.02
C THR A 210 17.91 17.15 -16.97
N GLU A 211 17.75 17.44 -18.27
CA GLU A 211 17.43 16.43 -19.29
C GLU A 211 18.54 15.39 -19.46
N ILE A 212 19.81 15.81 -19.49
CA ILE A 212 20.96 14.91 -19.57
C ILE A 212 21.04 14.02 -18.32
N PHE A 213 20.88 14.61 -17.14
CA PHE A 213 20.86 13.86 -15.89
C PHE A 213 19.66 12.90 -15.84
N GLY A 214 18.51 13.29 -16.38
CA GLY A 214 17.32 12.45 -16.53
C GLY A 214 17.59 11.19 -17.34
N LYS A 215 18.29 11.31 -18.47
CA LYS A 215 18.73 10.16 -19.26
C LYS A 215 19.66 9.23 -18.47
N LEU A 216 20.64 9.79 -17.75
CA LEU A 216 21.54 9.00 -16.91
C LEU A 216 20.81 8.24 -15.80
N ILE A 217 19.81 8.87 -15.17
CA ILE A 217 18.97 8.22 -14.14
C ILE A 217 18.34 6.94 -14.69
N ASN A 218 17.76 7.01 -15.90
CA ASN A 218 17.10 5.87 -16.54
C ASN A 218 18.11 4.76 -16.88
N ILE A 219 19.25 5.12 -17.46
CA ILE A 219 20.32 4.17 -17.79
C ILE A 219 20.86 3.47 -16.54
N TYR A 220 21.16 4.23 -15.48
CA TYR A 220 21.64 3.64 -14.23
C TYR A 220 20.60 2.72 -13.58
N ARG A 221 19.30 3.08 -13.61
CA ARG A 221 18.22 2.20 -13.12
C ARG A 221 18.17 0.91 -13.92
N ALA A 222 18.21 0.98 -15.24
CA ALA A 222 18.19 -0.21 -16.09
C ALA A 222 19.40 -1.13 -15.86
N MET A 223 20.56 -0.57 -15.52
CA MET A 223 21.75 -1.33 -15.13
C MET A 223 21.73 -1.82 -13.68
N GLY A 224 20.70 -1.49 -12.88
CA GLY A 224 20.59 -1.87 -11.47
C GLY A 224 21.45 -1.04 -10.50
N ASP A 225 21.90 0.14 -10.91
CA ASP A 225 22.67 1.07 -10.07
C ASP A 225 21.78 2.19 -9.49
N ASP A 226 20.93 1.78 -8.55
CA ASP A 226 20.00 2.70 -7.86
C ASP A 226 20.72 3.80 -7.08
N ARG A 227 21.94 3.54 -6.62
CA ARG A 227 22.71 4.51 -5.83
C ARG A 227 23.13 5.68 -6.71
N ARG A 228 23.75 5.42 -7.87
CA ARG A 228 24.15 6.49 -8.79
C ARG A 228 22.94 7.18 -9.39
N SER A 229 21.92 6.42 -9.81
CA SER A 229 20.65 6.98 -10.30
C SER A 229 20.08 8.00 -9.30
N PHE A 230 20.02 7.65 -8.01
CA PHE A 230 19.48 8.54 -6.99
C PHE A 230 20.33 9.79 -6.76
N SER A 231 21.65 9.72 -6.94
CA SER A 231 22.52 10.91 -6.82
C SER A 231 22.20 11.95 -7.89
N TYR A 232 22.05 11.54 -9.16
CA TYR A 232 21.64 12.47 -10.23
C TYR A 232 20.24 13.03 -9.98
N TYR A 233 19.32 12.17 -9.54
CA TYR A 233 17.97 12.61 -9.20
C TYR A 233 18.00 13.72 -8.14
N LYS A 234 18.77 13.56 -7.05
CA LYS A 234 18.94 14.62 -6.03
C LYS A 234 19.46 15.92 -6.64
N ALA A 235 20.45 15.83 -7.53
CA ALA A 235 21.00 17.00 -8.19
C ALA A 235 19.95 17.73 -9.04
N ILE A 236 19.14 17.00 -9.83
CA ILE A 236 18.04 17.58 -10.63
C ILE A 236 17.10 18.41 -9.75
N THR A 237 16.63 17.85 -8.62
CA THR A 237 15.67 18.56 -7.74
C THR A 237 16.18 19.88 -7.15
N VAL A 238 17.51 20.05 -7.10
CA VAL A 238 18.17 21.28 -6.66
C VAL A 238 18.35 22.22 -7.85
N ILE A 239 18.85 21.71 -8.96
CA ILE A 239 19.16 22.47 -10.18
C ILE A 239 17.91 23.09 -10.81
N GLU A 240 16.80 22.33 -10.88
CA GLU A 240 15.51 22.80 -11.44
C GLU A 240 14.94 24.02 -10.69
N LYS A 241 15.32 24.20 -9.42
CA LYS A 241 14.80 25.27 -8.55
C LYS A 241 15.69 26.51 -8.50
N LEU A 242 16.84 26.49 -9.18
CA LEU A 242 17.75 27.64 -9.16
C LEU A 242 17.14 28.82 -9.92
N PRO A 243 17.16 30.04 -9.35
CA PRO A 243 16.61 31.23 -10.01
C PRO A 243 17.53 31.81 -11.08
N TYR A 244 18.59 31.08 -11.45
CA TYR A 244 19.58 31.49 -12.44
C TYR A 244 20.02 30.29 -13.29
N LYS A 245 20.51 30.60 -14.50
CA LYS A 245 21.18 29.64 -15.37
C LYS A 245 22.60 29.37 -14.85
N ILE A 246 22.99 28.11 -14.78
CA ILE A 246 24.33 27.70 -14.39
C ILE A 246 25.29 27.91 -15.56
N GLU A 247 26.34 28.69 -15.33
CA GLU A 247 27.41 29.02 -16.27
C GLU A 247 28.77 28.45 -15.83
N SER A 248 28.89 28.03 -14.57
CA SER A 248 30.09 27.38 -14.04
C SER A 248 29.76 26.44 -12.87
N ALA A 249 30.55 25.39 -12.71
CA ALA A 249 30.47 24.49 -11.56
C ALA A 249 30.68 25.19 -10.21
N ASP A 250 31.36 26.34 -10.17
CA ASP A 250 31.55 27.11 -8.95
C ASP A 250 30.23 27.62 -8.35
N GLN A 251 29.21 27.86 -9.19
CA GLN A 251 27.89 28.33 -8.74
C GLN A 251 27.06 27.25 -8.04
N VAL A 252 27.50 25.99 -8.10
CA VAL A 252 26.76 24.84 -7.55
C VAL A 252 27.59 24.02 -6.56
N LYS A 253 28.83 24.42 -6.27
CA LYS A 253 29.77 23.60 -5.50
C LYS A 253 29.37 23.39 -4.04
N ASP A 254 28.69 24.36 -3.46
CA ASP A 254 28.25 24.36 -2.06
C ASP A 254 26.78 23.90 -1.92
N LEU A 255 26.14 23.52 -3.03
CA LEU A 255 24.75 23.09 -3.02
C LEU A 255 24.59 21.65 -2.52
N PRO A 256 23.58 21.39 -1.67
CA PRO A 256 23.36 20.07 -1.11
C PRO A 256 23.08 19.04 -2.20
N GLY A 257 23.72 17.86 -2.11
CA GLY A 257 23.53 16.79 -3.08
C GLY A 257 24.35 16.91 -4.37
N ILE A 258 25.10 17.99 -4.56
CA ILE A 258 25.98 18.19 -5.73
C ILE A 258 27.45 18.03 -5.31
N GLY A 259 27.93 16.79 -5.33
CA GLY A 259 29.33 16.47 -5.05
C GLY A 259 30.27 16.71 -6.25
N LYS A 260 31.58 16.61 -6.02
CA LYS A 260 32.63 16.90 -7.02
C LYS A 260 32.39 16.27 -8.39
N SER A 261 32.04 14.98 -8.46
CA SER A 261 31.74 14.33 -9.75
C SER A 261 30.55 14.94 -10.49
N MET A 262 29.51 15.43 -9.79
CA MET A 262 28.39 16.12 -10.44
C MET A 262 28.79 17.52 -10.89
N GLN A 263 29.61 18.21 -10.10
CA GLN A 263 30.18 19.50 -10.49
C GLN A 263 30.99 19.38 -11.78
N ASP A 264 31.80 18.33 -11.91
CA ASP A 264 32.59 18.08 -13.12
C ASP A 264 31.69 17.82 -14.34
N HIS A 265 30.63 17.03 -14.19
CA HIS A 265 29.65 16.83 -15.26
C HIS A 265 28.89 18.12 -15.63
N ILE A 266 28.51 18.94 -14.64
CA ILE A 266 27.86 20.23 -14.87
C ILE A 266 28.79 21.16 -15.65
N GLN A 267 30.07 21.23 -15.25
CA GLN A 267 31.07 22.04 -15.96
C GLN A 267 31.20 21.60 -17.41
N GLU A 268 31.27 20.29 -17.67
CA GLU A 268 31.34 19.74 -19.02
C GLU A 268 30.12 20.10 -19.86
N ILE A 269 28.91 19.91 -19.31
CA ILE A 269 27.64 20.21 -19.99
C ILE A 269 27.54 21.69 -20.33
N VAL A 270 27.91 22.57 -19.40
CA VAL A 270 27.83 24.01 -19.63
C VAL A 270 28.87 24.47 -20.64
N THR A 271 30.05 23.85 -20.67
CA THR A 271 31.14 24.21 -21.60
C THR A 271 30.89 23.69 -23.01
N THR A 272 30.36 22.46 -23.14
CA THR A 272 30.29 21.73 -24.42
C THR A 272 28.86 21.52 -24.94
N GLY A 273 27.85 21.74 -24.11
CA GLY A 273 26.46 21.37 -24.39
C GLY A 273 26.16 19.88 -24.27
N LYS A 274 27.15 19.05 -23.89
CA LYS A 274 27.07 17.59 -23.91
C LYS A 274 27.72 16.96 -22.68
N LEU A 275 27.54 15.64 -22.54
CA LEU A 275 28.20 14.85 -21.50
C LEU A 275 28.78 13.58 -22.11
N SER A 276 30.11 13.49 -22.17
CA SER A 276 30.85 12.36 -22.74
C SER A 276 30.46 11.03 -22.12
N LYS A 277 30.13 11.04 -20.81
CA LYS A 277 29.64 9.86 -20.10
C LYS A 277 28.31 9.33 -20.65
N LEU A 278 27.39 10.23 -20.99
CA LEU A 278 26.12 9.86 -21.60
C LEU A 278 26.35 9.34 -23.01
N GLU A 279 27.18 10.02 -23.82
CA GLU A 279 27.52 9.56 -25.17
C GLU A 279 28.16 8.16 -25.16
N HIS A 280 29.03 7.88 -24.18
CA HIS A 280 29.60 6.55 -23.98
C HIS A 280 28.52 5.50 -23.68
N PHE A 281 27.56 5.80 -22.81
CA PHE A 281 26.45 4.88 -22.53
C PHE A 281 25.51 4.68 -23.73
N GLU A 282 25.25 5.72 -24.51
CA GLU A 282 24.43 5.64 -25.72
C GLU A 282 25.13 4.81 -26.83
N THR A 283 26.47 4.78 -26.84
CA THR A 283 27.27 4.01 -27.82
C THR A 283 27.67 2.61 -27.35
N ASP A 284 27.63 2.33 -26.05
CA ASP A 284 27.88 1.01 -25.49
C ASP A 284 26.73 0.02 -25.80
N GLU A 285 27.06 -1.06 -26.52
CA GLU A 285 26.11 -2.08 -26.94
C GLU A 285 25.40 -2.78 -25.77
N LYS A 286 26.15 -3.07 -24.70
CA LYS A 286 25.62 -3.72 -23.50
C LYS A 286 24.63 -2.81 -22.80
N VAL A 287 24.98 -1.53 -22.63
CA VAL A 287 24.10 -0.55 -21.99
C VAL A 287 22.82 -0.36 -22.80
N ARG A 288 22.91 -0.24 -24.13
CA ARG A 288 21.74 -0.14 -24.99
C ARG A 288 20.82 -1.35 -24.88
N ALA A 289 21.37 -2.56 -25.00
CA ALA A 289 20.57 -3.78 -24.96
C ALA A 289 19.91 -4.00 -23.59
N ILE A 290 20.66 -3.82 -22.50
CA ILE A 290 20.12 -3.95 -21.14
C ILE A 290 19.03 -2.89 -20.87
N SER A 291 19.25 -1.64 -21.34
CA SER A 291 18.26 -0.57 -21.21
C SER A 291 16.98 -0.90 -21.98
N LEU A 292 17.11 -1.33 -23.24
CA LEU A 292 15.98 -1.72 -24.08
C LEU A 292 15.18 -2.88 -23.46
N PHE A 293 15.86 -3.91 -22.96
CA PHE A 293 15.20 -5.05 -22.32
C PHE A 293 14.51 -4.65 -21.02
N GLY A 294 15.13 -3.77 -20.23
CA GLY A 294 14.56 -3.26 -18.99
C GLY A 294 13.31 -2.39 -19.17
N GLU A 295 13.03 -1.91 -20.39
CA GLU A 295 11.78 -1.22 -20.71
C GLU A 295 10.60 -2.18 -20.90
N VAL A 296 10.85 -3.47 -21.14
CA VAL A 296 9.79 -4.47 -21.27
C VAL A 296 9.20 -4.76 -19.89
N TRP A 297 7.88 -4.68 -19.76
CA TRP A 297 7.21 -4.92 -18.48
C TRP A 297 7.60 -6.28 -17.89
N GLY A 298 7.94 -6.28 -16.60
CA GLY A 298 8.35 -7.47 -15.87
C GLY A 298 9.82 -7.88 -16.05
N ILE A 299 10.60 -7.19 -16.90
CA ILE A 299 12.04 -7.43 -17.06
C ILE A 299 12.82 -6.40 -16.24
N GLY A 300 13.41 -6.84 -15.14
CA GLY A 300 14.33 -6.01 -14.33
C GLY A 300 15.80 -6.15 -14.74
N PRO A 301 16.71 -5.37 -14.14
CA PRO A 301 18.14 -5.34 -14.50
C PRO A 301 18.82 -6.72 -14.52
N ALA A 302 18.48 -7.58 -13.54
CA ALA A 302 19.04 -8.93 -13.47
C ALA A 302 18.59 -9.82 -14.63
N THR A 303 17.33 -9.72 -15.04
CA THR A 303 16.80 -10.48 -16.19
C THR A 303 17.33 -9.92 -17.50
N ALA A 304 17.37 -8.59 -17.65
CA ALA A 304 17.95 -7.91 -18.80
C ALA A 304 19.42 -8.30 -19.03
N LEU A 305 20.22 -8.35 -17.96
CA LEU A 305 21.61 -8.80 -18.03
C LEU A 305 21.71 -10.27 -18.48
N LYS A 306 20.88 -11.17 -17.93
CA LYS A 306 20.86 -12.58 -18.36
C LYS A 306 20.51 -12.74 -19.83
N LEU A 307 19.53 -11.98 -20.32
CA LEU A 307 19.14 -12.00 -21.75
C LEU A 307 20.28 -11.50 -22.64
N TYR A 308 20.98 -10.44 -22.21
CA TYR A 308 22.17 -9.96 -22.90
C TYR A 308 23.29 -11.01 -22.93
N GLU A 309 23.53 -11.70 -21.82
CA GLU A 309 24.52 -12.79 -21.69
C GLU A 309 24.19 -14.00 -22.56
N LYS A 310 22.91 -14.23 -22.90
CA LYS A 310 22.49 -15.23 -23.91
C LYS A 310 22.82 -14.81 -25.35
N GLY A 311 23.29 -13.59 -25.58
CA GLY A 311 23.61 -13.07 -26.92
C GLY A 311 22.50 -12.20 -27.53
N TYR A 312 21.39 -11.96 -26.82
CA TYR A 312 20.30 -11.13 -27.34
C TYR A 312 20.66 -9.64 -27.32
N ARG A 313 20.22 -8.91 -28.35
CA ARG A 313 20.45 -7.47 -28.52
C ARG A 313 19.20 -6.67 -28.85
N THR A 314 18.16 -7.33 -29.37
CA THR A 314 16.93 -6.70 -29.86
C THR A 314 15.69 -7.29 -29.19
N LEU A 315 14.56 -6.59 -29.27
CA LEU A 315 13.28 -7.12 -28.78
C LEU A 315 12.82 -8.36 -29.56
N ASP A 316 13.21 -8.47 -30.83
CA ASP A 316 12.88 -9.63 -31.67
C ASP A 316 13.56 -10.91 -31.17
N ASP A 317 14.79 -10.79 -30.66
CA ASP A 317 15.51 -11.92 -30.06
C ASP A 317 14.77 -12.51 -28.85
N LEU A 318 13.94 -11.69 -28.18
CA LEU A 318 13.19 -12.10 -27.00
C LEU A 318 11.92 -12.89 -27.33
N LYS A 319 11.40 -12.81 -28.55
CA LYS A 319 10.07 -13.35 -28.92
C LYS A 319 9.94 -14.85 -28.70
N ASN A 320 11.04 -15.58 -28.90
CA ASN A 320 11.08 -17.04 -28.80
C ASN A 320 11.85 -17.52 -27.56
N ASP A 321 12.13 -16.63 -26.58
CA ASP A 321 12.80 -17.05 -25.35
C ASP A 321 11.79 -17.71 -24.39
N ASP A 322 12.02 -18.99 -24.11
CA ASP A 322 11.17 -19.80 -23.23
C ASP A 322 11.38 -19.53 -21.74
N SER A 323 12.42 -18.79 -21.35
CA SER A 323 12.65 -18.39 -19.96
C SER A 323 11.84 -17.16 -19.55
N LEU A 324 11.23 -16.44 -20.50
CA LEU A 324 10.29 -15.37 -20.20
C LEU A 324 9.00 -15.92 -19.59
N THR A 325 8.60 -15.34 -18.47
CA THR A 325 7.30 -15.58 -17.85
C THR A 325 6.17 -15.15 -18.79
N TYR A 326 4.96 -15.70 -18.59
CA TYR A 326 3.78 -15.31 -19.37
C TYR A 326 3.56 -13.80 -19.37
N ALA A 327 3.67 -13.16 -18.20
CA ALA A 327 3.47 -11.73 -18.06
C ALA A 327 4.57 -10.89 -18.76
N GLN A 328 5.83 -11.37 -18.77
CA GLN A 328 6.90 -10.75 -19.58
C GLN A 328 6.65 -10.90 -21.09
N LYS A 329 6.14 -12.05 -21.54
CA LYS A 329 5.75 -12.25 -22.95
C LYS A 329 4.62 -11.30 -23.36
N LEU A 330 3.66 -11.03 -22.48
CA LEU A 330 2.63 -10.01 -22.70
C LEU A 330 3.23 -8.59 -22.72
N GLY A 331 4.14 -8.28 -21.79
CA GLY A 331 4.88 -7.02 -21.78
C GLY A 331 5.66 -6.77 -23.08
N LEU A 332 6.24 -7.82 -23.66
CA LEU A 332 6.91 -7.77 -24.96
C LEU A 332 5.91 -7.60 -26.11
N LYS A 333 4.80 -8.36 -26.10
CA LYS A 333 3.76 -8.32 -27.13
C LYS A 333 3.14 -6.92 -27.25
N TYR A 334 2.85 -6.27 -26.13
CA TYR A 334 2.20 -4.96 -26.07
C TYR A 334 3.18 -3.83 -25.73
N PHE A 335 4.48 -4.01 -26.00
CA PHE A 335 5.54 -3.08 -25.64
C PHE A 335 5.27 -1.64 -26.11
N HIS A 336 4.79 -1.47 -27.34
CA HIS A 336 4.49 -0.14 -27.89
C HIS A 336 3.19 0.46 -27.30
N ASP A 337 2.15 -0.36 -27.15
CA ASP A 337 0.86 0.06 -26.58
C ASP A 337 1.04 0.63 -25.17
N ILE A 338 1.67 -0.13 -24.27
CA ILE A 338 1.79 0.25 -22.85
C ILE A 338 2.72 1.44 -22.60
N ARG A 339 3.52 1.85 -23.60
CA ARG A 339 4.32 3.08 -23.56
C ARG A 339 3.51 4.31 -23.94
N THR A 340 2.37 4.11 -24.59
CA THR A 340 1.51 5.21 -25.03
C THR A 340 0.88 5.89 -23.82
N ARG A 341 1.08 7.20 -23.72
CA ARG A 341 0.53 8.03 -22.65
C ARG A 341 -0.99 8.10 -22.74
N ILE A 342 -1.66 8.01 -21.61
CA ILE A 342 -3.12 8.14 -21.48
C ILE A 342 -3.46 9.60 -21.21
N PRO A 343 -4.28 10.28 -22.03
CA PRO A 343 -4.78 11.61 -21.71
C PRO A 343 -5.53 11.64 -20.38
N ARG A 344 -5.38 12.71 -19.60
CA ARG A 344 -6.00 12.82 -18.27
C ARG A 344 -7.52 12.66 -18.30
N ASN A 345 -8.19 13.21 -19.31
CA ASN A 345 -9.65 13.10 -19.46
C ASN A 345 -10.09 11.64 -19.66
N GLU A 346 -9.31 10.84 -20.39
CA GLU A 346 -9.61 9.41 -20.58
C GLU A 346 -9.44 8.63 -19.26
N VAL A 347 -8.44 8.98 -18.44
CA VAL A 347 -8.31 8.39 -17.10
C VAL A 347 -9.49 8.75 -16.20
N GLN A 348 -9.98 9.98 -16.27
CA GLN A 348 -11.15 10.43 -15.52
C GLN A 348 -12.42 9.65 -15.92
N GLU A 349 -12.64 9.43 -17.22
CA GLU A 349 -13.77 8.63 -17.72
C GLU A 349 -13.66 7.16 -17.30
N MET A 350 -12.45 6.58 -17.35
CA MET A 350 -12.20 5.22 -16.88
C MET A 350 -12.36 5.07 -15.36
N GLU A 351 -11.95 6.07 -14.56
CA GLU A 351 -12.19 6.11 -13.11
C GLU A 351 -13.68 6.07 -12.79
N GLN A 352 -14.48 6.90 -13.49
CA GLN A 352 -15.94 6.93 -13.33
C GLN A 352 -16.59 5.59 -13.72
N LEU A 353 -16.14 4.98 -14.80
CA LEU A 353 -16.59 3.65 -15.23
C LEU A 353 -16.29 2.60 -14.16
N MET A 354 -15.05 2.57 -13.65
CA MET A 354 -14.63 1.64 -12.60
C MET A 354 -15.41 1.84 -11.31
N GLN A 355 -15.61 3.09 -10.87
CA GLN A 355 -16.41 3.41 -9.68
C GLN A 355 -17.84 2.90 -9.83
N LYS A 356 -18.49 3.13 -10.99
CA LYS A 356 -19.85 2.63 -11.25
C LYS A 356 -19.91 1.09 -11.23
N ALA A 357 -18.99 0.44 -11.93
CA ALA A 357 -18.88 -1.03 -11.94
C ALA A 357 -18.62 -1.60 -10.54
N GLY A 358 -17.83 -0.89 -9.71
CA GLY A 358 -17.58 -1.26 -8.32
C GLY A 358 -18.84 -1.19 -7.47
N GLU A 359 -19.60 -0.10 -7.57
CA GLU A 359 -20.86 0.11 -6.84
C GLU A 359 -21.94 -0.92 -7.19
N GLU A 360 -21.97 -1.40 -8.43
CA GLU A 360 -22.88 -2.49 -8.84
C GLU A 360 -22.57 -3.83 -8.13
N ILE A 361 -21.32 -4.03 -7.70
CA ILE A 361 -20.85 -5.26 -7.04
C ILE A 361 -20.89 -5.14 -5.51
N LEU A 362 -20.48 -3.98 -5.00
CA LEU A 362 -20.36 -3.66 -3.59
C LEU A 362 -20.74 -2.19 -3.38
N PRO A 363 -21.98 -1.91 -2.94
CA PRO A 363 -22.42 -0.54 -2.65
C PRO A 363 -21.53 0.12 -1.59
N GLY A 364 -21.08 1.36 -1.84
CA GLY A 364 -20.20 2.13 -0.96
C GLY A 364 -18.71 1.82 -1.09
N VAL A 365 -18.31 1.03 -2.09
CA VAL A 365 -16.88 0.81 -2.39
C VAL A 365 -16.22 2.13 -2.83
N VAL A 366 -15.03 2.38 -2.33
CA VAL A 366 -14.25 3.58 -2.69
C VAL A 366 -13.16 3.16 -3.65
N ILE A 367 -13.20 3.68 -4.88
CA ILE A 367 -12.20 3.45 -5.93
C ILE A 367 -11.57 4.79 -6.28
N ILE A 368 -10.25 4.91 -6.08
CA ILE A 368 -9.49 6.14 -6.30
C ILE A 368 -8.35 5.86 -7.27
N CYS A 369 -8.31 6.58 -8.39
CA CYS A 369 -7.11 6.60 -9.23
C CYS A 369 -6.02 7.42 -8.54
N GLY A 370 -4.92 6.76 -8.18
CA GLY A 370 -3.69 7.31 -7.62
C GLY A 370 -2.74 7.84 -8.69
N GLY A 371 -1.46 7.62 -8.48
CA GLY A 371 -0.42 7.79 -9.48
C GLY A 371 -0.27 9.20 -10.00
N SER A 372 0.22 9.28 -11.24
CA SER A 372 0.36 10.57 -11.95
C SER A 372 -0.98 11.30 -12.15
N TYR A 373 -2.09 10.57 -12.20
CA TYR A 373 -3.44 11.13 -12.29
C TYR A 373 -3.79 11.92 -11.02
N ARG A 374 -3.66 11.32 -9.83
CA ARG A 374 -3.96 12.01 -8.57
C ARG A 374 -3.02 13.20 -8.32
N ARG A 375 -1.78 13.12 -8.82
CA ARG A 375 -0.82 14.23 -8.78
C ARG A 375 -1.05 15.33 -9.83
N GLY A 376 -2.16 15.32 -10.56
CA GLY A 376 -2.54 16.41 -11.46
C GLY A 376 -1.79 16.46 -12.79
N LYS A 377 -1.11 15.39 -13.23
CA LYS A 377 -0.44 15.38 -14.55
C LYS A 377 -1.47 15.40 -15.69
N ALA A 378 -1.10 16.05 -16.80
CA ALA A 378 -1.94 16.20 -18.00
C ALA A 378 -2.10 14.89 -18.80
N SER A 379 -1.20 13.94 -18.60
CA SER A 379 -1.30 12.56 -19.09
C SER A 379 -0.80 11.60 -18.02
N CYS A 380 -1.10 10.30 -18.19
CA CYS A 380 -0.72 9.21 -17.30
C CYS A 380 0.00 8.09 -18.06
N GLY A 381 0.77 7.25 -17.36
CA GLY A 381 1.48 6.12 -18.00
C GLY A 381 0.65 4.85 -17.92
N ASP A 382 -0.03 4.72 -16.80
CA ASP A 382 -0.89 3.65 -16.35
C ASP A 382 -2.01 4.22 -15.47
N LEU A 383 -2.93 3.34 -15.08
CA LEU A 383 -3.92 3.60 -14.05
C LEU A 383 -3.52 2.88 -12.77
N ASP A 384 -3.00 3.64 -11.80
CA ASP A 384 -2.82 3.20 -10.42
C ASP A 384 -4.15 3.33 -9.69
N VAL A 385 -4.76 2.26 -9.19
CA VAL A 385 -6.10 2.30 -8.56
C VAL A 385 -6.03 1.71 -7.16
N VAL A 386 -6.39 2.54 -6.19
CA VAL A 386 -6.50 2.17 -4.77
C VAL A 386 -7.97 1.98 -4.45
N ILE A 387 -8.29 0.83 -3.87
CA ILE A 387 -9.66 0.41 -3.57
C ILE A 387 -9.77 0.13 -2.08
N THR A 388 -10.87 0.55 -1.46
CA THR A 388 -11.19 0.18 -0.07
C THR A 388 -12.70 0.18 0.13
N HIS A 389 -13.15 -0.25 1.31
CA HIS A 389 -14.54 -0.11 1.74
C HIS A 389 -14.59 0.52 3.14
N PRO A 390 -15.45 1.53 3.39
CA PRO A 390 -15.45 2.29 4.66
C PRO A 390 -15.67 1.44 5.91
N ASP A 391 -16.39 0.31 5.81
CA ASP A 391 -16.67 -0.57 6.95
C ASP A 391 -15.47 -1.43 7.41
N GLY A 392 -14.35 -1.39 6.67
CA GLY A 392 -13.15 -2.17 6.96
C GLY A 392 -13.28 -3.69 6.79
N LYS A 393 -14.41 -4.20 6.30
CA LYS A 393 -14.71 -5.64 6.23
C LYS A 393 -15.16 -6.09 4.83
N SER A 394 -16.05 -5.35 4.19
CA SER A 394 -16.67 -5.78 2.93
C SER A 394 -15.75 -5.75 1.70
N HIS A 395 -14.55 -5.19 1.83
CA HIS A 395 -13.52 -5.27 0.81
C HIS A 395 -13.03 -6.71 0.55
N LYS A 396 -13.19 -7.62 1.52
CA LYS A 396 -12.73 -9.02 1.40
C LYS A 396 -13.46 -9.75 0.28
N GLY A 397 -12.71 -10.41 -0.60
CA GLY A 397 -13.26 -11.13 -1.76
C GLY A 397 -13.83 -10.21 -2.86
N PHE A 398 -13.65 -8.89 -2.76
CA PHE A 398 -14.11 -7.95 -3.77
C PHE A 398 -13.30 -8.05 -5.08
N LEU A 399 -11.97 -8.16 -4.99
CA LEU A 399 -11.09 -8.08 -6.16
C LEU A 399 -11.42 -9.11 -7.26
N PRO A 400 -11.62 -10.42 -6.95
CA PRO A 400 -12.01 -11.40 -7.96
C PRO A 400 -13.32 -11.09 -8.68
N ARG A 401 -14.33 -10.63 -7.94
CA ARG A 401 -15.64 -10.26 -8.49
C ARG A 401 -15.51 -9.05 -9.41
N PHE A 402 -14.73 -8.05 -8.98
CA PHE A 402 -14.50 -6.82 -9.74
C PHE A 402 -13.71 -7.06 -11.02
N VAL A 403 -12.59 -7.81 -10.94
CA VAL A 403 -11.79 -8.20 -12.12
C VAL A 403 -12.64 -8.99 -13.12
N ASN A 404 -13.44 -9.96 -12.65
CA ASN A 404 -14.32 -10.73 -13.54
C ASN A 404 -15.38 -9.86 -14.23
N HIS A 405 -16.00 -8.95 -13.48
CA HIS A 405 -17.00 -8.02 -14.03
C HIS A 405 -16.39 -7.10 -15.11
N LEU A 406 -15.22 -6.51 -14.85
CA LEU A 406 -14.54 -5.65 -15.83
C LEU A 406 -14.05 -6.42 -17.07
N LYS A 407 -13.70 -7.71 -16.93
CA LYS A 407 -13.40 -8.59 -18.08
C LYS A 407 -14.64 -8.88 -18.91
N ASN A 408 -15.79 -9.13 -18.29
CA ASN A 408 -17.05 -9.35 -19.00
C ASN A 408 -17.46 -8.12 -19.83
N MET A 409 -17.15 -6.92 -19.33
CA MET A 409 -17.32 -5.66 -20.06
C MET A 409 -16.22 -5.40 -21.11
N LYS A 410 -15.24 -6.30 -21.24
CA LYS A 410 -14.05 -6.16 -22.09
C LYS A 410 -13.21 -4.92 -21.78
N PHE A 411 -13.30 -4.39 -20.56
CA PHE A 411 -12.44 -3.30 -20.09
C PHE A 411 -11.07 -3.83 -19.70
N LEU A 412 -11.01 -4.89 -18.90
CA LEU A 412 -9.78 -5.65 -18.64
C LEU A 412 -9.58 -6.72 -19.72
N ARG A 413 -8.33 -6.89 -20.16
CA ARG A 413 -7.97 -7.73 -21.31
C ARG A 413 -7.01 -8.83 -20.91
N GLU A 414 -5.85 -8.48 -20.36
CA GLU A 414 -4.80 -9.43 -20.02
C GLU A 414 -4.36 -9.31 -18.56
N ASP A 415 -4.07 -10.45 -17.93
CA ASP A 415 -3.60 -10.51 -16.55
C ASP A 415 -2.07 -10.62 -16.50
N LEU A 416 -1.44 -9.85 -15.62
CA LEU A 416 -0.01 -9.88 -15.41
C LEU A 416 0.34 -10.42 -14.01
N VAL A 417 -0.32 -9.90 -12.98
CA VAL A 417 -0.19 -10.36 -11.58
C VAL A 417 -1.58 -10.44 -10.96
N PHE A 418 -1.86 -11.49 -10.22
CA PHE A 418 -3.09 -11.59 -9.44
C PHE A 418 -2.81 -12.33 -8.13
N SER A 419 -2.93 -11.64 -6.99
CA SER A 419 -2.80 -12.23 -5.66
C SER A 419 -3.91 -11.77 -4.72
N ILE A 420 -4.46 -12.71 -3.95
CA ILE A 420 -5.51 -12.48 -2.95
C ILE A 420 -4.93 -12.76 -1.57
N HIS A 421 -5.09 -11.80 -0.68
CA HIS A 421 -4.61 -11.84 0.69
C HIS A 421 -5.62 -11.30 1.72
N SER A 422 -6.82 -10.91 1.28
CA SER A 422 -7.90 -10.43 2.17
C SER A 422 -8.70 -11.56 2.82
N GLU A 423 -8.51 -12.81 2.39
CA GLU A 423 -9.21 -14.00 2.86
C GLU A 423 -8.51 -14.68 4.06
N GLU A 424 -9.29 -15.37 4.90
CA GLU A 424 -8.77 -16.02 6.12
C GLU A 424 -7.69 -17.07 5.79
N GLY A 425 -6.57 -17.01 6.52
CA GLY A 425 -5.43 -17.92 6.34
C GLY A 425 -4.34 -17.42 5.38
N THR A 426 -4.46 -16.19 4.85
CA THR A 426 -3.41 -15.57 4.02
C THR A 426 -2.63 -14.49 4.78
N ASP A 427 -1.33 -14.39 4.50
CA ASP A 427 -0.48 -13.34 5.06
C ASP A 427 -0.69 -12.03 4.26
N SER A 428 -0.81 -10.91 4.99
CA SER A 428 -0.86 -9.50 4.50
C SER A 428 -2.10 -9.08 3.72
N GLY A 429 -3.11 -8.51 4.41
CA GLY A 429 -4.47 -8.16 3.95
C GLY A 429 -4.69 -7.29 2.69
N VAL A 430 -3.76 -7.20 1.73
CA VAL A 430 -3.89 -6.36 0.53
C VAL A 430 -3.99 -7.22 -0.74
N ASP A 431 -5.13 -7.19 -1.40
CA ASP A 431 -5.30 -7.87 -2.69
C ASP A 431 -4.65 -7.06 -3.81
N THR A 432 -4.02 -7.74 -4.77
CA THR A 432 -3.27 -7.11 -5.87
C THR A 432 -3.68 -7.69 -7.21
N TYR A 433 -3.98 -6.81 -8.17
CA TYR A 433 -4.15 -7.18 -9.57
C TYR A 433 -3.38 -6.22 -10.46
N PHE A 434 -2.48 -6.72 -11.29
CA PHE A 434 -1.84 -5.95 -12.35
C PHE A 434 -2.27 -6.55 -13.69
N GLY A 435 -2.69 -5.71 -14.62
CA GLY A 435 -3.18 -6.15 -15.91
C GLY A 435 -3.02 -5.12 -17.02
N LEU A 436 -3.69 -5.42 -18.13
CA LEU A 436 -3.87 -4.54 -19.27
C LEU A 436 -5.36 -4.27 -19.47
N CYS A 437 -5.70 -3.01 -19.65
CA CYS A 437 -7.04 -2.54 -19.98
C CYS A 437 -7.08 -1.87 -21.36
N THR A 438 -8.29 -1.62 -21.85
CA THR A 438 -8.52 -0.79 -23.02
C THR A 438 -9.50 0.31 -22.67
N TYR A 439 -9.27 1.51 -23.20
CA TYR A 439 -10.31 2.52 -23.22
C TYR A 439 -11.55 1.97 -23.97
N PRO A 440 -12.78 2.15 -23.48
CA PRO A 440 -13.98 1.58 -24.09
C PRO A 440 -14.07 1.87 -25.61
N GLY A 441 -14.29 0.82 -26.40
CA GLY A 441 -14.38 0.91 -27.86
C GLY A 441 -13.04 0.99 -28.61
N ARG A 442 -11.91 0.86 -27.91
CA ARG A 442 -10.56 0.80 -28.50
C ARG A 442 -9.88 -0.54 -28.20
N GLU A 443 -8.80 -0.83 -28.92
CA GLU A 443 -8.00 -2.04 -28.75
C GLU A 443 -6.58 -1.77 -28.22
N LEU A 444 -6.16 -0.51 -28.09
CA LEU A 444 -4.83 -0.18 -27.57
C LEU A 444 -4.75 -0.53 -26.07
N ARG A 445 -3.73 -1.29 -25.68
CA ARG A 445 -3.54 -1.74 -24.30
C ARG A 445 -2.91 -0.65 -23.44
N HIS A 446 -3.51 -0.38 -22.29
CA HIS A 446 -2.95 0.43 -21.23
C HIS A 446 -2.72 -0.39 -19.97
N ARG A 447 -1.67 -0.06 -19.23
CA ARG A 447 -1.39 -0.69 -17.94
C ARG A 447 -2.39 -0.22 -16.88
N ILE A 448 -2.84 -1.15 -16.04
CA ILE A 448 -3.74 -0.89 -14.93
C ILE A 448 -3.38 -1.75 -13.74
N ASP A 449 -3.33 -1.13 -12.56
CA ASP A 449 -2.90 -1.74 -11.32
C ASP A 449 -3.93 -1.47 -10.22
N PHE A 450 -4.46 -2.53 -9.64
CA PHE A 450 -5.40 -2.49 -8.54
C PHE A 450 -4.72 -2.94 -7.26
N LYS A 451 -5.00 -2.19 -6.20
CA LYS A 451 -4.70 -2.59 -4.82
C LYS A 451 -5.94 -2.40 -3.95
N VAL A 452 -6.38 -3.48 -3.31
CA VAL A 452 -7.50 -3.43 -2.37
C VAL A 452 -6.94 -3.43 -0.96
N TYR A 453 -7.14 -2.33 -0.24
CA TYR A 453 -6.67 -2.15 1.13
C TYR A 453 -7.83 -2.26 2.14
N PRO A 454 -7.61 -2.94 3.28
CA PRO A 454 -8.40 -2.76 4.48
C PRO A 454 -8.41 -1.29 4.90
N ARG A 455 -9.51 -0.85 5.52
CA ARG A 455 -9.73 0.58 5.80
C ARG A 455 -8.66 1.18 6.72
N ASP A 456 -8.18 0.40 7.70
CA ASP A 456 -7.22 0.81 8.71
C ASP A 456 -5.79 1.02 8.19
N ILE A 457 -5.47 0.48 7.01
CA ILE A 457 -4.16 0.67 6.34
C ILE A 457 -4.26 1.42 5.01
N HIS A 458 -5.49 1.78 4.59
CA HIS A 458 -5.75 2.47 3.33
C HIS A 458 -4.99 3.79 3.17
N ALA A 459 -4.79 4.57 4.25
CA ALA A 459 -4.05 5.83 4.18
C ALA A 459 -2.59 5.63 3.72
N PHE A 460 -1.92 4.58 4.19
CA PHE A 460 -0.55 4.26 3.79
C PHE A 460 -0.48 3.80 2.33
N GLY A 461 -1.45 2.97 1.91
CA GLY A 461 -1.62 2.56 0.52
C GLY A 461 -1.83 3.76 -0.39
N LEU A 462 -2.73 4.68 -0.02
CA LEU A 462 -3.01 5.87 -0.82
C LEU A 462 -1.79 6.79 -0.95
N ILE A 463 -0.98 6.97 0.10
CA ILE A 463 0.29 7.71 -0.01
C ILE A 463 1.22 7.02 -1.01
N ALA A 464 1.45 5.71 -0.82
CA ALA A 464 2.38 4.94 -1.62
C ALA A 464 2.00 4.94 -3.11
N TRP A 465 0.72 4.74 -3.40
CA TRP A 465 0.19 4.67 -4.77
C TRP A 465 -0.13 6.04 -5.36
N THR A 466 -0.21 7.11 -4.57
CA THR A 466 -0.18 8.48 -5.10
C THR A 466 1.23 8.89 -5.51
N GLY A 467 2.25 8.51 -4.72
CA GLY A 467 3.64 8.87 -4.96
C GLY A 467 3.92 10.38 -4.94
N ASN A 468 4.96 10.88 -5.62
CA ASN A 468 5.87 10.13 -6.49
C ASN A 468 6.84 9.19 -5.73
N ASP A 469 7.64 8.41 -6.47
CA ASP A 469 8.62 7.45 -5.94
C ASP A 469 9.61 8.11 -4.96
N VAL A 470 9.92 9.38 -5.20
CA VAL A 470 10.89 10.14 -4.40
C VAL A 470 10.28 10.59 -3.10
N LEU A 471 9.08 11.17 -3.12
CA LEU A 471 8.37 11.52 -1.89
C LEU A 471 8.23 10.28 -1.01
N ASN A 472 7.80 9.16 -1.60
CA ASN A 472 7.71 7.87 -0.89
C ASN A 472 9.06 7.50 -0.25
N ARG A 473 10.17 7.60 -0.99
CA ARG A 473 11.50 7.31 -0.45
C ARG A 473 11.91 8.27 0.67
N ARG A 474 11.58 9.57 0.56
CA ARG A 474 11.87 10.57 1.60
C ARG A 474 11.07 10.29 2.88
N LEU A 475 9.78 9.99 2.77
CA LEU A 475 8.94 9.63 3.91
C LEU A 475 9.45 8.36 4.59
N ARG A 476 9.90 7.36 3.81
CA ARG A 476 10.52 6.14 4.36
C ARG A 476 11.83 6.43 5.11
N LEU A 477 12.71 7.26 4.56
CA LEU A 477 13.95 7.66 5.23
C LEU A 477 13.69 8.46 6.51
N LEU A 478 12.67 9.32 6.50
CA LEU A 478 12.26 10.08 7.66
C LEU A 478 11.69 9.16 8.76
N ALA A 479 10.84 8.20 8.38
CA ALA A 479 10.37 7.15 9.28
C ALA A 479 11.55 6.38 9.89
N GLU A 480 12.51 5.94 9.07
CA GLU A 480 13.73 5.25 9.53
C GLU A 480 14.54 6.09 10.54
N SER A 481 14.69 7.40 10.29
CA SER A 481 15.39 8.31 11.21
C SER A 481 14.69 8.44 12.57
N LYS A 482 13.39 8.18 12.63
CA LYS A 482 12.56 8.18 13.84
C LYS A 482 12.41 6.78 14.47
N GLY A 483 13.10 5.76 13.96
CA GLY A 483 13.01 4.40 14.47
C GLY A 483 11.79 3.60 13.96
N TYR A 484 11.20 4.02 12.85
CA TYR A 484 10.08 3.33 12.21
C TYR A 484 10.43 2.79 10.83
N ARG A 485 9.64 1.85 10.33
CA ARG A 485 9.62 1.40 8.95
C ARG A 485 8.26 1.72 8.36
N LEU A 486 8.26 2.55 7.32
CA LEU A 486 7.07 2.87 6.53
C LEU A 486 7.04 1.99 5.27
N ASP A 487 5.90 1.38 5.00
CA ASP A 487 5.56 0.81 3.70
C ASP A 487 4.09 1.11 3.37
N ASP A 488 3.58 0.55 2.27
CA ASP A 488 2.20 0.77 1.82
C ASP A 488 1.17 0.06 2.71
N THR A 489 1.61 -0.77 3.66
CA THR A 489 0.74 -1.51 4.59
C THR A 489 0.75 -0.93 6.00
N GLY A 490 1.59 0.07 6.30
CA GLY A 490 1.63 0.67 7.61
C GLY A 490 2.93 1.37 7.99
N LEU A 491 2.95 1.86 9.22
CA LEU A 491 4.11 2.43 9.89
C LEU A 491 4.42 1.66 11.17
N TYR A 492 5.59 1.01 11.18
CA TYR A 492 5.89 -0.03 12.16
C TYR A 492 7.15 0.34 12.94
N LEU A 493 7.17 0.06 14.23
CA LEU A 493 8.38 0.24 15.01
C LEU A 493 9.50 -0.67 14.47
N ALA A 494 10.70 -0.12 14.32
CA ALA A 494 11.86 -0.84 13.82
C ALA A 494 12.97 -0.83 14.88
N THR A 495 13.52 -2.00 15.19
CA THR A 495 14.73 -2.06 16.01
C THR A 495 15.94 -1.61 15.19
N GLN A 496 16.88 -0.92 15.82
CA GLN A 496 18.18 -0.66 15.19
C GLN A 496 19.02 -1.93 15.30
N ALA A 497 19.48 -2.49 14.18
CA ALA A 497 20.46 -3.57 14.21
C ALA A 497 21.88 -2.99 14.11
N SER A 498 22.80 -3.56 14.88
CA SER A 498 24.21 -3.20 14.86
C SER A 498 24.82 -3.43 13.47
N GLY A 499 25.57 -2.45 12.96
CA GLY A 499 26.38 -2.62 11.73
C GLY A 499 25.66 -2.35 10.41
N GLY A 500 24.67 -1.45 10.37
CA GLY A 500 24.06 -0.98 9.12
C GLY A 500 23.09 -1.96 8.44
N LYS A 501 22.75 -3.07 9.10
CA LYS A 501 21.66 -3.96 8.66
C LYS A 501 20.31 -3.42 9.16
N ARG A 502 19.25 -3.64 8.38
CA ARG A 502 17.88 -3.33 8.83
C ARG A 502 17.51 -4.28 9.98
N GLY A 503 17.08 -3.73 11.12
CA GLY A 503 16.59 -4.54 12.24
C GLY A 503 15.20 -5.12 11.98
N ALA A 504 14.66 -5.84 12.96
CA ALA A 504 13.33 -6.44 12.85
C ALA A 504 12.24 -5.35 12.86
N LYS A 505 11.22 -5.54 12.01
CA LYS A 505 9.99 -4.75 11.94
C LYS A 505 8.99 -5.35 12.95
N ALA A 506 8.34 -4.52 13.76
CA ALA A 506 7.24 -4.96 14.61
C ALA A 506 6.07 -5.49 13.76
N SER A 507 5.27 -6.39 14.33
CA SER A 507 4.06 -6.92 13.68
C SER A 507 2.92 -5.90 13.66
N ALA A 508 2.78 -5.09 14.71
CA ALA A 508 1.76 -4.06 14.82
C ALA A 508 2.18 -2.76 14.13
N SER A 509 1.29 -2.23 13.28
CA SER A 509 1.39 -0.88 12.72
C SER A 509 0.76 0.14 13.65
N LEU A 510 1.25 1.37 13.60
CA LEU A 510 0.48 2.53 14.04
C LEU A 510 -0.76 2.70 13.15
N LYS A 511 -1.84 3.21 13.72
CA LYS A 511 -3.12 3.43 13.03
C LYS A 511 -3.28 4.91 12.69
N PHE A 512 -3.53 5.18 11.42
CA PHE A 512 -3.84 6.50 10.90
C PHE A 512 -4.96 6.38 9.88
N ASP A 513 -5.99 7.20 10.02
CA ASP A 513 -7.19 7.15 9.18
C ASP A 513 -7.03 8.01 7.92
N THR A 514 -6.10 8.98 7.96
CA THR A 514 -5.88 9.94 6.88
C THR A 514 -4.41 9.99 6.45
N GLU A 515 -4.16 10.37 5.19
CA GLU A 515 -2.80 10.61 4.71
C GLU A 515 -2.12 11.71 5.54
N LYS A 516 -2.89 12.74 5.96
CA LYS A 516 -2.37 13.90 6.70
C LYS A 516 -1.78 13.50 8.06
N GLU A 517 -2.44 12.60 8.79
CA GLU A 517 -1.91 12.08 10.06
C GLU A 517 -0.55 11.40 9.91
N VAL A 518 -0.33 10.67 8.80
CA VAL A 518 0.96 10.04 8.52
C VAL A 518 2.04 11.11 8.31
N PHE A 519 1.73 12.18 7.57
CA PHE A 519 2.64 13.31 7.34
C PHE A 519 2.96 14.04 8.64
N ASP A 520 1.94 14.36 9.42
CA ASP A 520 2.05 15.05 10.71
C ASP A 520 2.93 14.24 11.69
N PHE A 521 2.70 12.92 11.78
CA PHE A 521 3.52 12.03 12.63
C PHE A 521 5.00 12.02 12.23
N LEU A 522 5.26 11.95 10.92
CA LEU A 522 6.61 11.99 10.40
C LEU A 522 7.24 13.39 10.56
N GLY A 523 6.46 14.42 10.87
CA GLY A 523 6.93 15.80 10.93
C GLY A 523 7.30 16.32 9.54
N PHE A 524 6.64 15.82 8.51
CA PHE A 524 6.81 16.28 7.13
C PHE A 524 5.64 17.20 6.78
N PRO A 525 5.87 18.39 6.18
CA PRO A 525 4.78 19.29 5.80
C PRO A 525 3.75 18.58 4.91
N TRP A 526 2.46 18.75 5.23
CA TRP A 526 1.39 18.23 4.37
C TRP A 526 1.55 18.77 2.94
N LEU A 527 1.46 17.86 1.98
CA LEU A 527 1.46 18.18 0.56
C LEU A 527 0.19 17.62 -0.06
N GLU A 528 -0.59 18.50 -0.68
CA GLU A 528 -1.70 18.09 -1.52
C GLU A 528 -1.17 17.21 -2.67
N PRO A 529 -1.96 16.25 -3.19
CA PRO A 529 -1.47 15.32 -4.21
C PRO A 529 -0.78 15.99 -5.41
N HIS A 530 -1.28 17.13 -5.88
CA HIS A 530 -0.70 17.88 -7.00
C HIS A 530 0.68 18.53 -6.69
N GLU A 531 0.98 18.74 -5.41
CA GLU A 531 2.26 19.27 -4.91
C GLU A 531 3.32 18.18 -4.72
N ARG A 532 2.93 16.89 -4.85
CA ARG A 532 3.83 15.72 -4.65
C ARG A 532 4.68 15.38 -5.88
N ASN A 533 4.73 16.27 -6.87
CA ASN A 533 5.62 16.16 -8.05
C ASN A 533 7.01 16.72 -7.72
N LEU A 534 7.66 16.09 -6.73
CA LEU A 534 8.95 16.52 -6.17
C LEU A 534 10.16 16.10 -7.00
#